data_AF-A0A7C4ZS34-F1
#
_entry.id   AF-A0A7C4ZS34-F1
#
_cell.length_a   1.000
_cell.length_b   1.000
_cell.length_c   1.000
_cell.angle_alpha   90.00
_cell.angle_beta   90.00
_cell.angle_gamma   90.00
#
_symmetry.space_group_name_H-M   'P 1'
#
loop_
_entity.id
_entity.type
_entity.pdbx_description
1 polymer ?
#
loop_
_entity_poly.entity_id
_entity_poly.type
_entity_poly.pdbx_seq_one_letter_code
_entity_poly.pdbx_strand_id
1 'polypeptide(L)' 'TGEIFKETKVGKYKAILPKLSAKAYIIGLQHCILEKDDPIKHGFTLG' A
#
# COMPACT_ATOMS: atom_id res chain seq x y z
N THR A 1 -11.04 6.22 -11.02
CA THR A 1 -12.15 7.13 -10.62
C THR A 1 -12.63 6.74 -9.25
N GLY A 2 -13.04 7.71 -8.42
CA GLY A 2 -13.58 7.46 -7.09
C GLY A 2 -15.08 7.72 -7.04
N GLU A 3 -15.81 6.90 -6.28
CA GLU A 3 -17.24 7.08 -6.03
C GLU A 3 -17.57 6.80 -4.55
N ILE A 4 -18.63 7.46 -4.06
CA ILE A 4 -19.22 7.11 -2.78
C ILE A 4 -20.08 5.87 -3.01
N PHE A 5 -19.66 4.72 -2.48
CA PHE A 5 -20.41 3.48 -2.68
C PHE A 5 -21.64 3.41 -1.77
N LYS A 6 -21.49 3.79 -0.48
CA LYS A 6 -22.62 3.98 0.43
C LYS A 6 -22.23 4.79 1.66
N GLU A 7 -23.24 5.34 2.35
CA GLU A 7 -23.07 5.88 3.69
C GLU A 7 -22.97 4.76 4.73
N THR A 8 -22.28 5.06 5.83
CA THR A 8 -22.13 4.16 6.97
C THR A 8 -21.86 4.94 8.27
N LYS A 9 -21.61 4.24 9.37
CA LYS A 9 -21.19 4.84 10.64
C LYS A 9 -19.94 4.14 11.17
N VAL A 10 -18.99 4.92 11.67
CA VAL A 10 -17.82 4.44 12.42
C VAL A 10 -17.93 4.96 13.85
N GLY A 11 -18.32 4.09 14.78
CA GLY A 11 -18.72 4.49 16.12
C GLY A 11 -19.84 5.53 16.08
N LYS A 12 -19.59 6.71 16.64
CA LYS A 12 -20.55 7.83 16.67
C LYS A 12 -20.53 8.71 15.42
N TYR A 13 -19.63 8.47 14.47
CA TYR A 13 -19.43 9.35 13.31
C TYR A 13 -20.18 8.83 12.10
N LYS A 14 -20.84 9.74 11.37
CA LYS A 14 -21.31 9.47 10.00
C LYS A 14 -20.10 9.36 9.08
N ALA A 15 -20.09 8.37 8.21
CA ALA A 15 -18.99 8.07 7.31
C ALA A 15 -19.51 7.60 5.97
N ILE A 16 -18.59 7.39 5.03
CA ILE A 16 -18.86 6.76 3.74
C ILE A 16 -17.93 5.56 3.56
N LEU A 17 -18.41 4.57 2.83
CA LEU A 17 -17.58 3.54 2.24
C LEU A 17 -17.22 4.01 0.82
N PRO A 18 -15.99 4.49 0.56
CA PRO A 18 -15.58 4.90 -0.77
C PRO A 18 -15.23 3.67 -1.61
N LYS A 19 -15.43 3.76 -2.93
CA LYS A 19 -14.96 2.80 -3.92
C LYS A 19 -14.05 3.50 -4.91
N LEU A 20 -12.93 2.87 -5.23
CA LEU A 20 -11.91 3.40 -6.14
C LEU A 20 -11.56 2.34 -7.18
N SER A 21 -11.52 2.75 -8.43
CA SER A 21 -10.98 1.95 -9.54
C SER A 21 -9.66 2.53 -10.01
N ALA A 22 -8.62 1.69 -10.05
CA ALA A 22 -7.29 2.00 -10.55
C ALA A 22 -6.73 0.81 -11.35
N LYS A 23 -5.66 1.05 -12.11
CA LYS A 23 -4.91 0.02 -12.82
C LYS A 23 -3.52 -0.09 -12.23
N ALA A 24 -3.03 -1.31 -12.08
CA ALA A 24 -1.64 -1.60 -11.77
C ALA A 24 -1.10 -2.56 -12.84
N TYR A 25 0.21 -2.52 -13.05
CA TYR A 25 0.89 -3.30 -14.07
C TYR A 25 2.04 -4.07 -13.44
N ILE A 26 2.36 -5.23 -14.00
CA ILE A 26 3.59 -5.96 -13.66
C ILE A 26 4.75 -5.13 -14.20
N ILE A 27 5.64 -4.68 -13.31
CA ILE A 27 6.81 -3.86 -13.66
C ILE A 27 8.14 -4.62 -13.53
N GLY A 28 8.12 -5.81 -12.95
CA GLY A 28 9.31 -6.60 -12.75
C GLY A 28 9.03 -7.90 -12.02
N LEU A 29 9.94 -8.85 -12.22
CA LEU A 29 10.06 -10.07 -11.44
C LEU A 29 11.49 -10.09 -10.90
N GLN A 30 11.65 -9.99 -9.59
CA GLN A 30 12.95 -9.75 -8.97
C GLN A 30 13.35 -10.92 -8.06
N HIS A 31 14.62 -11.30 -8.15
CA HIS A 31 15.28 -12.17 -7.18
C HIS A 31 16.10 -11.27 -6.25
N CYS A 32 15.55 -10.96 -5.07
CA CYS A 32 16.26 -10.20 -4.05
C CYS A 32 17.01 -11.17 -3.13
N ILE A 33 18.34 -11.06 -3.09
CA ILE A 33 19.21 -11.93 -2.29
C ILE A 33 19.78 -11.09 -1.14
N LEU A 34 19.67 -11.61 0.08
CA LEU A 34 20.25 -10.99 1.28
C LEU A 34 21.44 -11.82 1.75
N GLU A 35 22.63 -11.27 1.60
CA GLU A 35 23.84 -11.92 2.10
C GLU A 35 23.95 -11.81 3.61
N LYS A 36 24.47 -12.88 4.24
CA LYS A 36 24.52 -12.97 5.72
C LYS A 36 25.34 -11.84 6.32
N ASP A 37 26.45 -11.49 5.69
CA ASP A 37 27.44 -10.56 6.23
C ASP A 37 27.29 -9.13 5.66
N ASP A 38 26.26 -8.86 4.85
CA ASP A 38 25.96 -7.51 4.37
C ASP A 38 25.51 -6.62 5.55
N PRO A 39 26.26 -5.54 5.86
CA PRO A 39 25.98 -4.66 6.99
C PRO A 39 24.68 -3.84 6.82
N ILE A 40 24.15 -3.74 5.59
CA ILE A 40 22.94 -2.98 5.26
C ILE A 40 21.86 -3.85 4.60
N LYS A 41 21.89 -5.17 4.80
CA LYS A 41 20.92 -6.14 4.22
C LYS A 41 19.44 -5.87 4.53
N HIS A 42 19.15 -5.00 5.50
CA HIS A 42 17.79 -4.58 5.84
C HIS A 42 17.46 -3.16 5.35
N GLY A 43 18.33 -2.57 4.55
CA GLY A 43 18.23 -1.19 4.08
C GLY A 43 18.53 -0.16 5.16
N PHE A 44 18.48 1.10 4.76
CA PHE A 44 18.53 2.26 5.65
C PHE A 44 17.69 3.38 5.05
N THR A 45 17.41 4.42 5.84
CA THR A 45 16.74 5.63 5.36
C THR A 45 17.57 6.83 5.78
N LEU A 46 17.75 7.79 4.86
CA LEU A 46 18.33 9.09 5.18
C LEU A 46 17.17 10.06 5.44
N GLY A 47 17.26 10.78 6.55
CA GLY A 47 16.30 11.83 6.94
C GLY A 47 16.57 13.15 6.26
#